data_AF-A0A662VDC2-F1
#
_entry.id   AF-A0A662VDC2-F1
#
_cell.length_a   1.000
_cell.length_b   1.000
_cell.length_c   1.000
_cell.angle_alpha   90.00
_cell.angle_beta   90.00
_cell.angle_gamma   90.00
#
_symmetry.space_group_name_H-M   'P 1'
#
loop_
_entity.id
_entity.type
_entity.pdbx_description
1 polymer ?
#
loop_
_entity_poly.entity_id
_entity_poly.type
_entity_poly.pdbx_seq_one_letter_code
_entity_poly.pdbx_strand_id
1 'polypeptide(L)'
;MSYEITEVVPAVSSYPTFITSSIHLGTSLVGISPCVFRLKELSSLSSEFRRVFSSRLLTMLNDYVNKLLSDFIEPLLNTKTPDLDNVFTKLLSEFSMYLSTITSVLNAPILALKNEEEIVSELSKLVGLEKRVYSLIANEVRRRGSKVPNDVEGVVYGLAMLIDYDLWVINKLSKYGLHGLIERLQTRALNELSEAVRYKAALTYLVTATLTAILGIVTKYNMNNLSKLIKWTKKYAEELDDYIDTLDVLVEDELYSEVMKYLGK
;
A
#
# COMPACT_ATOMS: atom_id res chain seq x y z
N MET A 1 -2.26 29.87 35.76
CA MET A 1 -3.32 29.34 34.89
C MET A 1 -2.66 28.46 33.84
N SER A 2 -2.56 27.18 34.14
CA SER A 2 -2.03 26.12 33.29
C SER A 2 -3.22 25.27 32.86
N TYR A 3 -3.49 25.20 31.56
CA TYR A 3 -4.48 24.27 31.02
C TYR A 3 -3.75 22.96 30.66
N GLU A 4 -3.96 21.94 31.49
CA GLU A 4 -3.75 20.55 31.10
C GLU A 4 -4.85 20.14 30.13
N ILE A 5 -4.48 19.77 28.90
CA ILE A 5 -5.37 19.05 28.00
C ILE A 5 -5.06 17.57 28.19
N THR A 6 -5.78 16.95 29.11
CA THR A 6 -5.93 15.50 29.18
C THR A 6 -6.94 15.08 28.11
N GLU A 7 -6.46 14.78 26.91
CA GLU A 7 -7.27 14.03 25.95
C GLU A 7 -7.31 12.55 26.37
N VAL A 8 -8.44 12.19 26.94
CA VAL A 8 -8.84 10.80 27.19
C VAL A 8 -9.05 10.14 25.82
N VAL A 9 -8.05 9.41 25.35
CA VAL A 9 -8.20 8.46 24.23
C VAL A 9 -9.18 7.38 24.71
N PRO A 10 -10.31 7.14 24.01
CA PRO A 10 -11.24 6.10 24.42
C PRO A 10 -10.56 4.74 24.33
N ALA A 11 -10.70 3.92 25.37
CA ALA A 11 -10.22 2.55 25.36
C ALA A 11 -10.92 1.75 24.23
N VAL A 12 -10.20 1.51 23.14
CA VAL A 12 -10.65 0.68 22.02
C VAL A 12 -10.58 -0.78 22.46
N SER A 13 -11.62 -1.29 23.12
CA SER A 13 -11.73 -2.70 23.47
C SER A 13 -12.01 -3.56 22.22
N SER A 14 -11.01 -3.76 21.36
CA SER A 14 -10.87 -4.90 20.41
C SER A 14 -9.54 -4.83 19.61
N TYR A 15 -8.41 -4.71 20.31
CA TYR A 15 -7.06 -4.58 19.72
C TYR A 15 -6.58 -5.69 18.75
N PRO A 16 -7.03 -6.97 18.81
CA PRO A 16 -6.65 -7.97 17.81
C PRO A 16 -7.18 -7.66 16.40
N THR A 17 -8.34 -6.99 16.31
CA THR A 17 -9.01 -6.69 15.04
C THR A 17 -8.31 -5.60 14.24
N PHE A 18 -7.74 -4.59 14.92
CA PHE A 18 -7.04 -3.48 14.26
C PHE A 18 -5.74 -3.94 13.57
N ILE A 19 -4.98 -4.84 14.19
CA ILE A 19 -3.68 -5.28 13.64
C ILE A 19 -3.87 -6.35 12.56
N THR A 20 -4.84 -7.24 12.73
CA THR A 20 -5.25 -8.14 11.65
C THR A 20 -5.79 -7.36 10.45
N SER A 21 -6.48 -6.23 10.65
CA SER A 21 -6.80 -5.30 9.56
C SER A 21 -5.61 -4.48 9.06
N SER A 22 -4.59 -4.22 9.88
CA SER A 22 -3.42 -3.41 9.46
C SER A 22 -2.40 -4.20 8.64
N ILE A 23 -2.41 -5.53 8.75
CA ILE A 23 -1.65 -6.44 7.89
C ILE A 23 -2.41 -6.65 6.57
N HIS A 24 -2.66 -5.55 5.86
CA HIS A 24 -3.22 -5.59 4.51
C HIS A 24 -2.10 -5.92 3.51
N LEU A 25 -2.03 -7.18 3.09
CA LEU A 25 -1.21 -7.64 1.96
C LEU A 25 -1.93 -7.41 0.63
N GLY A 26 -1.21 -7.20 -0.47
CA GLY A 26 -1.83 -7.06 -1.80
C GLY A 26 -2.48 -5.70 -2.08
N THR A 27 -2.27 -4.71 -1.20
CA THR A 27 -2.66 -3.32 -1.49
C THR A 27 -1.95 -2.78 -2.71
N SER A 28 -0.73 -3.26 -2.96
CA SER A 28 0.05 -2.94 -4.16
C SER A 28 -0.69 -3.43 -5.42
N LEU A 29 -1.17 -4.68 -5.45
CA LEU A 29 -2.03 -5.21 -6.53
C LEU A 29 -3.33 -4.41 -6.71
N VAL A 30 -3.96 -4.02 -5.60
CA VAL A 30 -5.20 -3.23 -5.65
C VAL A 30 -4.93 -1.84 -6.23
N GLY A 31 -3.88 -1.16 -5.77
CA GLY A 31 -3.48 0.16 -6.28
C GLY A 31 -3.09 0.13 -7.76
N ILE A 32 -2.37 -0.90 -8.21
CA ILE A 32 -2.00 -1.04 -9.63
C ILE A 32 -3.06 -1.70 -10.50
N SER A 33 -4.19 -2.13 -9.92
CA SER A 33 -5.26 -2.80 -10.66
C SER A 33 -5.76 -1.99 -11.87
N PRO A 34 -5.88 -0.64 -11.86
CA PRO A 34 -6.24 0.10 -13.06
C PRO A 34 -5.27 -0.15 -14.22
N CYS A 35 -3.97 -0.25 -13.92
CA CYS A 35 -2.95 -0.51 -14.93
C CYS A 35 -3.14 -1.89 -15.54
N VAL A 36 -3.34 -2.91 -14.71
CA VAL A 36 -3.56 -4.29 -15.16
C VAL A 36 -4.83 -4.41 -16.02
N PHE A 37 -5.92 -3.77 -15.61
CA PHE A 37 -7.22 -3.90 -16.30
C PHE A 37 -7.39 -2.98 -17.52
N ARG A 38 -6.57 -1.94 -17.67
CA ARG A 38 -6.74 -0.92 -18.72
C ARG A 38 -5.58 -0.87 -19.73
N LEU A 39 -4.40 -1.42 -19.42
CA LEU A 39 -3.28 -1.47 -20.35
C LEU A 39 -3.28 -2.76 -21.17
N LYS A 40 -3.30 -2.60 -22.50
CA LYS A 40 -3.25 -3.73 -23.44
C LYS A 40 -1.94 -4.51 -23.31
N GLU A 41 -0.87 -3.82 -22.96
CA GLU A 41 0.47 -4.39 -22.75
C GLU A 41 0.52 -5.36 -21.56
N LEU A 42 -0.42 -5.24 -20.61
CA LEU A 42 -0.57 -6.14 -19.47
C LEU A 42 -1.64 -7.21 -19.68
N SER A 43 -2.24 -7.28 -20.87
CA SER A 43 -3.28 -8.27 -21.17
C SER A 43 -2.81 -9.72 -21.03
N SER A 44 -1.51 -9.98 -21.18
CA SER A 44 -0.89 -11.29 -20.92
C SER A 44 -1.03 -11.75 -19.47
N LEU A 45 -1.14 -10.82 -18.50
CA LEU A 45 -1.34 -11.12 -17.09
C LEU A 45 -2.80 -11.44 -16.74
N SER A 46 -3.73 -11.20 -17.66
CA SER A 46 -5.16 -11.38 -17.39
C SER A 46 -5.53 -12.84 -17.06
N SER A 47 -4.86 -13.81 -17.68
CA SER A 47 -5.04 -15.24 -17.38
C SER A 47 -4.50 -15.61 -16.00
N GLU A 48 -3.39 -15.00 -15.58
CA GLU A 48 -2.80 -15.20 -14.26
C GLU A 48 -3.65 -14.54 -13.17
N PHE A 49 -4.16 -13.33 -13.40
CA PHE A 49 -5.14 -12.70 -12.52
C PHE A 49 -6.40 -13.54 -12.38
N ARG A 50 -6.90 -14.16 -13.47
CA ARG A 50 -8.02 -15.13 -13.41
C ARG A 50 -7.69 -16.42 -12.68
N ARG A 51 -6.42 -16.82 -12.64
CA ARG A 51 -5.98 -17.99 -11.89
C ARG A 51 -5.90 -17.71 -10.40
N VAL A 52 -5.45 -16.51 -10.03
CA VAL A 52 -5.28 -16.07 -8.64
C VAL A 52 -6.60 -15.58 -8.03
N PHE A 53 -7.40 -14.85 -8.79
CA PHE A 53 -8.67 -14.29 -8.37
C PHE A 53 -9.85 -14.98 -9.04
N SER A 54 -10.88 -15.30 -8.26
CA SER A 54 -12.13 -15.83 -8.80
C SER A 54 -12.80 -14.82 -9.75
N SER A 55 -13.66 -15.30 -10.65
CA SER A 55 -14.41 -14.45 -11.58
C SER A 55 -15.22 -13.37 -10.87
N ARG A 56 -15.81 -13.70 -9.70
CA ARG A 56 -16.53 -12.75 -8.85
C ARG A 56 -15.61 -11.64 -8.32
N LEU A 57 -14.42 -12.00 -7.84
CA LEU A 57 -13.43 -11.03 -7.35
C LEU A 57 -12.95 -10.12 -8.48
N LEU A 58 -12.75 -10.63 -9.69
CA LEU A 58 -12.37 -9.82 -10.84
C LEU A 58 -13.45 -8.80 -11.24
N THR A 59 -14.73 -9.16 -11.19
CA THR A 59 -15.82 -8.20 -11.42
C THR A 59 -15.80 -7.10 -10.36
N MET A 60 -15.69 -7.48 -9.08
CA MET A 60 -15.60 -6.52 -7.98
C MET A 60 -14.38 -5.59 -8.13
N LEU A 61 -13.23 -6.11 -8.55
CA LEU A 61 -12.03 -5.32 -8.82
C LEU A 61 -12.22 -4.37 -10.01
N ASN A 62 -12.93 -4.79 -11.05
CA ASN A 62 -13.19 -3.90 -12.19
C ASN A 62 -14.16 -2.75 -11.82
N ASP A 63 -15.19 -3.03 -11.02
CA ASP A 63 -16.08 -1.99 -10.47
C ASP A 63 -15.31 -1.06 -9.53
N TYR A 64 -14.38 -1.62 -8.75
CA TYR A 64 -13.46 -0.87 -7.91
C TYR A 64 -12.60 0.09 -8.74
N VAL A 65 -11.97 -0.38 -9.81
CA VAL A 65 -11.15 0.44 -10.70
C VAL A 65 -11.92 1.64 -11.24
N ASN A 66 -13.17 1.45 -11.65
CA ASN A 66 -13.98 2.55 -12.20
C ASN A 66 -14.23 3.64 -11.16
N LYS A 67 -14.67 3.25 -9.95
CA LYS A 67 -14.88 4.20 -8.84
C LYS A 67 -13.59 4.85 -8.38
N LEU A 68 -12.50 4.07 -8.31
CA LEU A 68 -11.19 4.57 -7.96
C LEU A 68 -10.79 5.72 -8.88
N LEU A 69 -10.92 5.51 -10.19
CA LEU A 69 -10.59 6.52 -11.19
C LEU A 69 -11.48 7.75 -11.07
N SER A 70 -12.81 7.59 -11.03
CA SER A 70 -13.74 8.73 -11.05
C SER A 70 -13.78 9.52 -9.75
N ASP A 71 -13.76 8.85 -8.60
CA ASP A 71 -14.09 9.47 -7.33
C ASP A 71 -12.83 9.96 -6.58
N PHE A 72 -11.66 9.37 -6.89
CA PHE A 72 -10.42 9.67 -6.17
C PHE A 72 -9.31 10.20 -7.07
N ILE A 73 -9.05 9.54 -8.21
CA ILE A 73 -7.86 9.83 -9.01
C ILE A 73 -8.07 11.05 -9.92
N GLU A 74 -9.15 11.09 -10.68
CA GLU A 74 -9.45 12.22 -11.56
C GLU A 74 -9.60 13.54 -10.81
N PRO A 75 -10.31 13.61 -9.65
CA PRO A 75 -10.40 14.84 -8.86
C PRO A 75 -9.03 15.32 -8.35
N LEU A 76 -8.17 14.41 -7.88
CA LEU A 76 -6.83 14.75 -7.41
C LEU A 76 -5.95 15.30 -8.55
N LEU A 77 -5.99 14.65 -9.71
CA LEU A 77 -5.21 15.05 -10.87
C LEU A 77 -5.69 16.36 -11.51
N ASN A 78 -6.97 16.71 -11.40
CA ASN A 78 -7.57 17.85 -12.10
C ASN A 78 -7.95 19.04 -11.20
N THR A 79 -7.82 18.94 -9.88
CA THR A 79 -8.06 20.08 -8.98
C THR A 79 -7.16 21.27 -9.30
N LYS A 80 -7.53 22.47 -8.83
CA LYS A 80 -6.65 23.63 -8.93
C LYS A 80 -5.41 23.39 -8.07
N THR A 81 -4.23 23.69 -8.62
CA THR A 81 -2.94 23.42 -7.95
C THR A 81 -2.79 24.03 -6.54
N PRO A 82 -3.37 25.21 -6.22
CA PRO A 82 -3.38 25.73 -4.85
C PRO A 82 -4.21 24.89 -3.86
N ASP A 83 -5.21 24.15 -4.35
CA ASP A 83 -6.12 23.35 -3.52
C ASP A 83 -5.67 21.89 -3.40
N LEU A 84 -4.55 21.51 -4.04
CA LEU A 84 -4.10 20.13 -4.17
C LEU A 84 -3.86 19.46 -2.81
N ASP A 85 -3.18 20.14 -1.88
CA ASP A 85 -2.89 19.63 -0.54
C ASP A 85 -4.17 19.32 0.25
N ASN A 86 -5.15 20.22 0.18
CA ASN A 86 -6.44 20.07 0.85
C ASN A 86 -7.26 18.93 0.24
N VAL A 87 -7.29 18.83 -1.10
CA VAL A 87 -8.00 17.76 -1.81
C VAL A 87 -7.34 16.41 -1.53
N PHE A 88 -6.02 16.33 -1.56
CA PHE A 88 -5.27 15.12 -1.22
C PHE A 88 -5.61 14.64 0.20
N THR A 89 -5.48 15.52 1.18
CA THR A 89 -5.75 15.19 2.59
C THR A 89 -7.18 14.71 2.80
N LYS A 90 -8.16 15.40 2.20
CA LYS A 90 -9.57 15.01 2.28
C LYS A 90 -9.83 13.64 1.66
N LEU A 91 -9.39 13.44 0.42
CA LEU A 91 -9.65 12.21 -0.32
C LEU A 91 -8.86 11.01 0.22
N LEU A 92 -7.70 11.24 0.84
CA LEU A 92 -6.86 10.16 1.38
C LEU A 92 -7.60 9.33 2.44
N SER A 93 -8.39 9.95 3.32
CA SER A 93 -9.15 9.19 4.33
C SER A 93 -10.20 8.29 3.69
N GLU A 94 -10.97 8.83 2.74
CA GLU A 94 -12.00 8.07 2.02
C GLU A 94 -11.37 6.97 1.15
N PHE A 95 -10.26 7.27 0.48
CA PHE A 95 -9.48 6.33 -0.31
C PHE A 95 -8.94 5.20 0.57
N SER A 96 -8.41 5.50 1.76
CA SER A 96 -7.84 4.51 2.67
C SER A 96 -8.90 3.51 3.15
N MET A 97 -10.10 4.00 3.48
CA MET A 97 -11.24 3.12 3.80
C MET A 97 -11.64 2.25 2.60
N TYR A 98 -11.66 2.85 1.40
CA TYR A 98 -12.02 2.15 0.17
C TYR A 98 -11.01 1.04 -0.17
N LEU A 99 -9.72 1.34 -0.06
CA LEU A 99 -8.61 0.42 -0.24
C LEU A 99 -8.64 -0.72 0.79
N SER A 100 -8.83 -0.39 2.08
CA SER A 100 -8.93 -1.37 3.17
C SER A 100 -10.07 -2.35 2.95
N THR A 101 -11.23 -1.86 2.50
CA THR A 101 -12.41 -2.70 2.22
C THR A 101 -12.11 -3.74 1.13
N ILE A 102 -11.57 -3.31 -0.02
CA ILE A 102 -11.27 -4.24 -1.10
C ILE A 102 -10.16 -5.21 -0.72
N THR A 103 -9.10 -4.71 -0.09
CA THR A 103 -7.98 -5.56 0.33
C THR A 103 -8.42 -6.62 1.35
N SER A 104 -9.33 -6.27 2.26
CA SER A 104 -9.95 -7.23 3.18
C SER A 104 -10.72 -8.32 2.45
N VAL A 105 -11.49 -7.97 1.41
CA VAL A 105 -12.21 -8.97 0.60
C VAL A 105 -11.24 -9.90 -0.14
N LEU A 106 -10.11 -9.37 -0.63
CA LEU A 106 -9.10 -10.18 -1.31
C LEU A 106 -8.37 -11.13 -0.36
N ASN A 107 -8.05 -10.67 0.85
CA ASN A 107 -7.24 -11.44 1.79
C ASN A 107 -8.07 -12.40 2.63
N ALA A 108 -9.38 -12.15 2.82
CA ALA A 108 -10.24 -12.98 3.68
C ALA A 108 -10.21 -14.48 3.34
N PRO A 109 -10.26 -14.92 2.06
CA PRO A 109 -10.16 -16.35 1.73
C PRO A 109 -8.83 -16.97 2.13
N ILE A 110 -7.73 -16.23 2.01
CA ILE A 110 -6.38 -16.70 2.34
C ILE A 110 -6.21 -16.77 3.86
N LEU A 111 -6.65 -15.74 4.58
CA LEU A 111 -6.59 -15.70 6.05
C LEU A 111 -7.57 -16.68 6.71
N ALA A 112 -8.57 -17.18 5.98
CA ALA A 112 -9.48 -18.22 6.45
C ALA A 112 -8.89 -19.64 6.35
N LEU A 113 -7.72 -19.81 5.72
CA LEU A 113 -7.01 -21.08 5.70
C LEU A 113 -6.60 -21.46 7.13
N LYS A 114 -6.65 -22.76 7.44
CA LYS A 114 -6.38 -23.25 8.79
C LYS A 114 -4.90 -23.52 9.07
N ASN A 115 -4.10 -23.59 8.01
CA ASN A 115 -2.70 -23.96 8.08
C ASN A 115 -1.83 -22.75 7.74
N GLU A 116 -0.92 -22.37 8.65
CA GLU A 116 -0.02 -21.24 8.46
C GLU A 116 0.90 -21.42 7.24
N GLU A 117 1.36 -22.64 6.96
CA GLU A 117 2.18 -22.93 5.78
C GLU A 117 1.39 -22.69 4.48
N GLU A 118 0.09 -23.02 4.47
CA GLU A 118 -0.80 -22.75 3.33
C GLU A 118 -1.03 -21.25 3.16
N ILE A 119 -1.22 -20.50 4.26
CA ILE A 119 -1.33 -19.04 4.25
C ILE A 119 -0.08 -18.42 3.62
N VAL A 120 1.11 -18.76 4.13
CA VAL A 120 2.38 -18.23 3.62
C VAL A 120 2.58 -18.59 2.15
N SER A 121 2.23 -19.81 1.75
CA SER A 121 2.32 -20.27 0.36
C SER A 121 1.42 -19.47 -0.58
N GLU A 122 0.15 -19.24 -0.22
CA GLU A 122 -0.77 -18.45 -1.05
C GLU A 122 -0.38 -16.97 -1.12
N LEU A 123 0.05 -16.38 0.01
CA LEU A 123 0.57 -15.01 0.02
C LEU A 123 1.84 -14.87 -0.83
N SER A 124 2.73 -15.86 -0.80
CA SER A 124 3.93 -15.87 -1.63
C SER A 124 3.59 -15.92 -3.12
N LYS A 125 2.52 -16.61 -3.51
CA LYS A 125 2.03 -16.60 -4.91
C LYS A 125 1.52 -15.22 -5.32
N LEU A 126 0.82 -14.51 -4.42
CA LEU A 126 0.37 -13.13 -4.65
C LEU A 126 1.55 -12.19 -4.90
N VAL A 127 2.55 -12.22 -4.02
CA VAL A 127 3.74 -11.38 -4.19
C VAL A 127 4.56 -11.78 -5.42
N GLY A 128 4.58 -13.07 -5.77
CA GLY A 128 5.14 -13.53 -7.04
C GLY A 128 4.43 -12.93 -8.26
N LEU A 129 3.11 -12.71 -8.20
CA LEU A 129 2.36 -11.98 -9.23
C LEU A 129 2.70 -10.48 -9.20
N GLU A 130 2.79 -9.86 -8.03
CA GLU A 130 3.18 -8.45 -7.85
C GLU A 130 4.52 -8.12 -8.49
N LYS A 131 5.57 -8.89 -8.22
CA LYS A 131 6.91 -8.68 -8.79
C LYS A 131 6.91 -8.71 -10.33
N ARG A 132 6.06 -9.54 -10.92
CA ARG A 132 5.89 -9.62 -12.38
C ARG A 132 5.14 -8.42 -12.92
N VAL A 133 4.03 -8.02 -12.27
CA VAL A 133 3.28 -6.82 -12.63
C VAL A 133 4.18 -5.58 -12.51
N TYR A 134 4.96 -5.48 -11.43
CA TYR A 134 5.95 -4.43 -11.20
C TYR A 134 6.90 -4.29 -12.36
N SER A 135 7.55 -5.39 -12.76
CA SER A 135 8.56 -5.35 -13.81
C SER A 135 7.99 -4.79 -15.12
N LEU A 136 6.75 -5.19 -15.45
CA LEU A 136 6.07 -4.71 -16.65
C LEU A 136 5.63 -3.24 -16.53
N ILE A 137 5.05 -2.85 -15.39
CA ILE A 137 4.65 -1.45 -15.14
C ILE A 137 5.85 -0.53 -15.11
N ALA A 138 6.93 -0.88 -14.40
CA ALA A 138 8.15 -0.08 -14.29
C ALA A 138 8.76 0.19 -15.67
N ASN A 139 8.85 -0.83 -16.52
CA ASN A 139 9.32 -0.67 -17.90
C ASN A 139 8.42 0.28 -18.68
N GLU A 140 7.10 0.16 -18.53
CA GLU A 140 6.16 0.99 -19.26
C GLU A 140 6.12 2.45 -18.77
N VAL A 141 6.29 2.66 -17.46
CA VAL A 141 6.46 3.98 -16.85
C VAL A 141 7.72 4.64 -17.38
N ARG A 142 8.86 3.95 -17.42
CA ARG A 142 10.10 4.49 -17.99
C ARG A 142 9.94 4.83 -19.48
N ARG A 143 9.26 3.96 -20.24
CA ARG A 143 9.02 4.15 -21.67
C ARG A 143 8.11 5.34 -21.98
N ARG A 144 7.02 5.51 -21.23
CA ARG A 144 6.02 6.59 -21.45
C ARG A 144 6.36 7.88 -20.70
N GLY A 145 7.12 7.76 -19.62
CA GLY A 145 7.49 8.82 -18.68
C GLY A 145 8.41 9.89 -19.25
N SER A 146 9.04 9.65 -20.40
CA SER A 146 9.92 10.63 -21.07
C SER A 146 9.23 11.95 -21.43
N LYS A 147 7.90 11.99 -21.39
CA LYS A 147 7.06 13.17 -21.68
C LYS A 147 6.59 13.91 -20.42
N VAL A 148 6.94 13.42 -19.23
CA VAL A 148 6.47 13.95 -17.95
C VAL A 148 7.60 14.75 -17.29
N PRO A 149 7.33 15.97 -16.78
CA PRO A 149 8.31 16.73 -16.04
C PRO A 149 8.54 16.07 -14.67
N ASN A 150 9.80 15.80 -14.36
CA ASN A 150 10.37 15.15 -13.16
C ASN A 150 10.79 13.68 -13.36
N ASP A 151 11.54 13.21 -12.37
CA ASP A 151 12.09 11.87 -12.27
C ASP A 151 10.99 10.82 -12.04
N VAL A 152 10.61 10.12 -13.10
CA VAL A 152 9.67 8.99 -13.05
C VAL A 152 10.21 7.80 -12.25
N GLU A 153 11.52 7.75 -11.95
CA GLU A 153 12.06 6.75 -11.05
C GLU A 153 11.51 6.91 -9.63
N GLY A 154 11.08 8.12 -9.22
CA GLY A 154 10.37 8.30 -7.95
C GLY A 154 9.06 7.50 -7.87
N VAL A 155 8.37 7.34 -9.01
CA VAL A 155 7.15 6.51 -9.09
C VAL A 155 7.49 5.03 -9.09
N VAL A 156 8.56 4.64 -9.80
CA VAL A 156 9.01 3.25 -9.83
C VAL A 156 9.51 2.81 -8.46
N TYR A 157 10.24 3.67 -7.75
CA TYR A 157 10.67 3.44 -6.38
C TYR A 157 9.48 3.34 -5.42
N GLY A 158 8.50 4.25 -5.53
CA GLY A 158 7.26 4.14 -4.74
C GLY A 158 6.51 2.84 -4.97
N LEU A 159 6.46 2.34 -6.21
CA LEU A 159 5.88 1.03 -6.48
C LEU A 159 6.70 -0.13 -5.88
N ALA A 160 8.03 -0.03 -5.91
CA ALA A 160 8.91 -1.02 -5.29
C ALA A 160 8.69 -1.09 -3.77
N MET A 161 8.60 0.06 -3.09
CA MET A 161 8.38 0.13 -1.64
C MET A 161 7.05 -0.49 -1.20
N LEU A 162 5.99 -0.38 -2.01
CA LEU A 162 4.73 -1.07 -1.72
C LEU A 162 4.88 -2.60 -1.76
N ILE A 163 5.74 -3.13 -2.64
CA ILE A 163 6.01 -4.56 -2.77
C ILE A 163 6.97 -5.02 -1.68
N ASP A 164 7.97 -4.21 -1.34
CA ASP A 164 8.93 -4.50 -0.28
C ASP A 164 8.24 -4.56 1.09
N TYR A 165 7.24 -3.71 1.33
CA TYR A 165 6.35 -3.85 2.50
C TYR A 165 5.63 -5.20 2.50
N ASP A 166 5.01 -5.59 1.39
CA ASP A 166 4.26 -6.84 1.30
C ASP A 166 5.20 -8.07 1.47
N LEU A 167 6.43 -8.00 0.97
CA LEU A 167 7.49 -8.97 1.21
C LEU A 167 7.91 -9.03 2.69
N TRP A 168 8.12 -7.88 3.31
CA TRP A 168 8.48 -7.79 4.72
C TRP A 168 7.43 -8.50 5.58
N VAL A 169 6.15 -8.20 5.38
CA VAL A 169 5.05 -8.87 6.11
C VAL A 169 5.11 -10.39 5.92
N ILE A 170 5.25 -10.89 4.69
CA ILE A 170 5.28 -12.34 4.42
C ILE A 170 6.49 -13.00 5.08
N ASN A 171 7.66 -12.38 5.01
CA ASN A 171 8.87 -12.89 5.65
C ASN A 171 8.67 -13.00 7.16
N LYS A 172 8.06 -11.99 7.79
CA LYS A 172 7.78 -12.00 9.24
C LYS A 172 6.69 -13.01 9.61
N LEU A 173 5.64 -13.16 8.78
CA LEU A 173 4.63 -14.21 8.95
C LEU A 173 5.23 -15.61 8.85
N SER A 174 6.11 -15.84 7.87
CA SER A 174 6.80 -17.12 7.70
C SER A 174 7.72 -17.45 8.87
N LYS A 175 8.30 -16.44 9.51
CA LYS A 175 9.24 -16.63 10.62
C LYS A 175 8.54 -16.81 11.97
N TYR A 176 7.49 -16.05 12.24
CA TYR A 176 6.87 -15.95 13.56
C TYR A 176 5.47 -16.56 13.65
N GLY A 177 4.89 -16.98 12.52
CA GLY A 177 3.47 -17.29 12.43
C GLY A 177 2.61 -16.04 12.54
N LEU A 178 1.30 -16.18 12.33
CA LEU A 178 0.38 -15.04 12.39
C LEU A 178 0.29 -14.49 13.81
N HIS A 179 0.13 -15.38 14.80
CA HIS A 179 -0.01 -14.99 16.19
C HIS A 179 1.26 -14.34 16.75
N GLY A 180 2.42 -14.94 16.50
CA GLY A 180 3.69 -14.44 17.00
C GLY A 180 4.08 -13.10 16.39
N LEU A 181 3.71 -12.84 15.13
CA LEU A 181 3.89 -11.52 14.53
C LEU A 181 2.96 -10.48 15.17
N ILE A 182 1.67 -10.78 15.32
CA ILE A 182 0.69 -9.86 15.93
C ILE A 182 1.12 -9.48 17.34
N GLU A 183 1.53 -10.45 18.16
CA GLU A 183 1.98 -10.21 19.54
C GLU A 183 3.16 -9.24 19.60
N ARG A 184 4.16 -9.43 18.73
CA ARG A 184 5.34 -8.54 18.65
C ARG A 184 4.96 -7.13 18.22
N LEU A 185 4.13 -7.01 17.18
CA LEU A 185 3.66 -5.71 16.72
C LEU A 185 2.84 -4.98 17.80
N GLN A 186 1.97 -5.69 18.52
CA GLN A 186 1.19 -5.13 19.62
C GLN A 186 2.05 -4.60 20.76
N THR A 187 3.07 -5.37 21.13
CA THR A 187 3.84 -5.11 22.35
C THR A 187 5.01 -4.17 22.13
N ARG A 188 5.58 -4.13 20.92
CA ARG A 188 6.86 -3.45 20.65
C ARG A 188 6.80 -2.36 19.60
N ALA A 189 5.82 -2.38 18.70
CA ALA A 189 5.89 -1.60 17.46
C ALA A 189 4.55 -1.03 17.00
N LEU A 190 3.58 -0.86 17.91
CA LEU A 190 2.21 -0.50 17.54
C LEU A 190 2.13 0.88 16.88
N ASN A 191 2.89 1.84 17.39
CA ASN A 191 2.89 3.21 16.89
C ASN A 191 3.57 3.28 15.52
N GLU A 192 4.72 2.61 15.39
CA GLU A 192 5.51 2.51 14.18
C GLU A 192 4.72 1.80 13.08
N LEU A 193 3.99 0.74 13.42
CA LEU A 193 3.09 0.05 12.50
C LEU A 193 1.96 0.97 12.04
N SER A 194 1.34 1.72 12.96
CA SER A 194 0.28 2.66 12.63
C SER A 194 0.75 3.71 11.63
N GLU A 195 1.92 4.30 11.84
CA GLU A 195 2.50 5.27 10.90
C GLU A 195 2.90 4.63 9.57
N ALA A 196 3.53 3.44 9.59
CA ALA A 196 3.84 2.69 8.37
C ALA A 196 2.59 2.44 7.52
N VAL A 197 1.46 2.04 8.13
CA VAL A 197 0.19 1.83 7.42
C VAL A 197 -0.35 3.14 6.83
N ARG A 198 -0.23 4.27 7.54
CA ARG A 198 -0.64 5.59 7.01
C ARG A 198 0.21 5.99 5.80
N TYR A 199 1.52 5.86 5.89
CA TYR A 199 2.43 6.14 4.78
C TYR A 199 2.19 5.20 3.60
N LYS A 200 1.97 3.91 3.85
CA LYS A 200 1.61 2.92 2.83
C LYS A 200 0.31 3.27 2.09
N ALA A 201 -0.74 3.67 2.82
CA ALA A 201 -2.00 4.07 2.20
C ALA A 201 -1.84 5.32 1.32
N ALA A 202 -1.14 6.34 1.82
CA ALA A 202 -0.83 7.55 1.07
C ALA A 202 0.02 7.26 -0.18
N LEU A 203 1.06 6.43 -0.03
CA LEU A 203 1.91 6.01 -1.14
C LEU A 203 1.12 5.24 -2.20
N THR A 204 0.23 4.32 -1.78
CA THR A 204 -0.66 3.58 -2.71
C THR A 204 -1.52 4.55 -3.51
N TYR A 205 -2.08 5.58 -2.88
CA TYR A 205 -2.90 6.58 -3.57
C TYR A 205 -2.07 7.37 -4.60
N LEU A 206 -0.89 7.85 -4.20
CA LEU A 206 0.02 8.63 -5.03
C LEU A 206 0.56 7.81 -6.22
N VAL A 207 1.02 6.59 -5.97
CA VAL A 207 1.47 5.66 -7.03
C VAL A 207 0.33 5.41 -8.01
N THR A 208 -0.88 5.15 -7.54
CA THR A 208 -2.02 4.91 -8.43
C THR A 208 -2.35 6.13 -9.29
N ALA A 209 -2.38 7.33 -8.70
CA ALA A 209 -2.68 8.56 -9.42
C ALA A 209 -1.61 8.91 -10.45
N THR A 210 -0.35 8.76 -10.10
CA THR A 210 0.78 9.04 -10.99
C THR A 210 0.89 8.01 -12.11
N LEU A 211 0.75 6.71 -11.81
CA LEU A 211 0.77 5.65 -12.82
C LEU A 211 -0.34 5.81 -13.84
N THR A 212 -1.58 6.04 -13.39
CA THR A 212 -2.73 6.17 -14.31
C THR A 212 -2.59 7.36 -15.26
N ALA A 213 -1.99 8.47 -14.80
CA ALA A 213 -1.68 9.61 -15.65
C ALA A 213 -0.52 9.33 -16.63
N ILE A 214 0.63 8.83 -16.13
CA ILE A 214 1.83 8.53 -16.94
C ILE A 214 1.51 7.50 -18.03
N LEU A 215 0.73 6.47 -17.67
CA LEU A 215 0.39 5.39 -18.58
C LEU A 215 -0.78 5.75 -19.51
N GLY A 216 -1.35 6.95 -19.39
CA GLY A 216 -2.40 7.45 -20.28
C GLY A 216 -3.76 6.79 -20.07
N ILE A 217 -3.99 6.21 -18.89
CA ILE A 217 -5.30 5.68 -18.47
C ILE A 217 -6.23 6.87 -18.15
N VAL A 218 -5.74 7.84 -17.39
CA VAL A 218 -6.36 9.15 -17.22
C VAL A 218 -5.72 10.10 -18.22
N THR A 219 -6.52 10.54 -19.21
CA THR A 219 -6.01 11.32 -20.35
C THR A 219 -6.03 12.83 -20.13
N LYS A 220 -6.83 13.32 -19.18
CA LYS A 220 -6.93 14.73 -18.81
C LYS A 220 -6.47 14.91 -17.37
N TYR A 221 -5.41 15.70 -17.19
CA TYR A 221 -4.86 16.04 -15.88
C TYR A 221 -4.10 17.36 -15.93
N ASN A 222 -3.96 18.00 -14.77
CA ASN A 222 -3.11 19.18 -14.61
C ASN A 222 -1.65 18.74 -14.45
N MET A 223 -0.78 19.18 -15.36
CA MET A 223 0.63 18.79 -15.36
C MET A 223 1.39 19.24 -14.11
N ASN A 224 1.06 20.40 -13.54
CA ASN A 224 1.67 20.87 -12.30
C ASN A 224 1.27 19.98 -11.11
N ASN A 225 0.04 19.47 -11.10
CA ASN A 225 -0.39 18.53 -10.07
C ASN A 225 0.36 17.21 -10.22
N LEU A 226 0.42 16.63 -11.43
CA LEU A 226 1.18 15.41 -11.68
C LEU A 226 2.65 15.54 -11.22
N SER A 227 3.28 16.66 -11.57
CA SER A 227 4.65 16.99 -11.16
C SER A 227 4.81 17.00 -9.62
N LYS A 228 3.89 17.63 -8.88
CA LYS A 228 3.87 17.62 -7.41
C LYS A 228 3.65 16.21 -6.85
N LEU A 229 2.68 15.46 -7.38
CA LEU A 229 2.36 14.11 -6.92
C LEU A 229 3.54 13.16 -7.08
N ILE A 230 4.29 13.23 -8.18
CA ILE A 230 5.52 12.43 -8.38
C ILE A 230 6.56 12.70 -7.29
N LYS A 231 6.75 13.98 -6.92
CA LYS A 231 7.67 14.35 -5.83
C LYS A 231 7.19 13.80 -4.49
N TRP A 232 5.89 13.85 -4.23
CA TRP A 232 5.31 13.25 -3.03
C TRP A 232 5.45 11.74 -3.04
N THR A 233 5.23 11.05 -4.16
CA THR A 233 5.43 9.60 -4.27
C THR A 233 6.82 9.20 -3.78
N LYS A 234 7.87 9.90 -4.23
CA LYS A 234 9.23 9.64 -3.76
C LYS A 234 9.37 9.84 -2.25
N LYS A 235 8.91 10.98 -1.72
CA LYS A 235 9.01 11.28 -0.29
C LYS A 235 8.28 10.25 0.57
N TYR A 236 7.05 9.89 0.21
CA TYR A 236 6.26 8.89 0.94
C TYR A 236 6.85 7.48 0.82
N ALA A 237 7.59 7.19 -0.25
CA ALA A 237 8.33 5.95 -0.41
C ALA A 237 9.52 5.89 0.56
N GLU A 238 10.31 6.97 0.65
CA GLU A 238 11.44 7.09 1.59
C GLU A 238 10.95 6.93 3.05
N GLU A 239 9.86 7.60 3.44
CA GLU A 239 9.29 7.46 4.78
C GLU A 239 8.82 6.02 5.06
N LEU A 240 8.18 5.36 4.08
CA LEU A 240 7.74 3.98 4.26
C LEU A 240 8.93 3.02 4.42
N ASP A 241 10.02 3.24 3.68
CA ASP A 241 11.28 2.49 3.77
C ASP A 241 11.85 2.58 5.20
N ASP A 242 11.98 3.81 5.73
CA ASP A 242 12.47 4.07 7.09
C ASP A 242 11.60 3.37 8.16
N TYR A 243 10.27 3.34 7.96
CA TYR A 243 9.37 2.61 8.87
C TYR A 243 9.50 1.09 8.74
N ILE A 244 9.73 0.55 7.54
CA ILE A 244 9.98 -0.89 7.36
C ILE A 244 11.25 -1.30 8.10
N ASP A 245 12.34 -0.54 7.96
CA ASP A 245 13.60 -0.77 8.68
C ASP A 245 13.39 -0.72 10.20
N THR A 246 12.65 0.28 10.68
CA THR A 246 12.33 0.40 12.10
C THR A 246 11.51 -0.79 12.61
N LEU A 247 10.48 -1.20 11.85
CA LEU A 247 9.66 -2.36 12.17
C LEU A 247 10.46 -3.66 12.16
N ASP A 248 11.43 -3.79 11.25
CA ASP A 248 12.33 -4.93 11.19
C ASP A 248 13.10 -5.10 12.51
N VAL A 249 13.70 -4.01 13.00
CA VAL A 249 14.41 -3.97 14.28
C VAL A 249 13.50 -4.32 15.47
N LEU A 250 12.29 -3.75 15.53
CA LEU A 250 11.40 -3.93 16.68
C LEU A 250 10.75 -5.32 16.76
N VAL A 251 10.53 -5.96 15.62
CA VAL A 251 9.94 -7.30 15.56
C VAL A 251 11.00 -8.39 15.76
N GLU A 252 12.26 -8.14 15.41
CA GLU A 252 13.35 -9.10 15.61
C GLU A 252 13.77 -9.20 17.09
N ASP A 253 13.68 -10.40 17.67
CA ASP A 253 13.93 -10.59 19.11
C ASP A 253 15.36 -10.22 19.53
N GLU A 254 16.36 -10.55 18.71
CA GLU A 254 17.77 -10.24 18.98
C GLU A 254 18.02 -8.74 18.95
N LEU A 255 17.60 -8.07 17.87
CA LEU A 255 17.78 -6.63 17.68
C LEU A 255 16.99 -5.81 18.71
N TYR A 256 15.75 -6.20 18.99
CA TYR A 256 14.95 -5.55 20.03
C TYR A 256 15.63 -5.66 21.41
N SER A 257 16.19 -6.82 21.74
CA SER A 257 16.89 -7.01 23.01
C SER A 257 18.14 -6.12 23.12
N GLU A 258 18.84 -5.88 22.01
CA GLU A 258 19.98 -4.94 21.96
C GLU A 258 19.53 -3.50 22.17
N VAL A 259 18.44 -3.09 21.52
CA VAL A 259 17.85 -1.75 21.70
C VAL A 259 17.42 -1.54 23.15
N MET A 260 16.76 -2.52 23.77
CA MET A 260 16.33 -2.43 25.17
C MET A 260 17.51 -2.32 26.14
N LYS A 261 18.56 -3.11 25.93
CA LYS A 261 19.81 -3.01 26.69
C LYS A 261 20.44 -1.62 26.57
N TYR A 262 20.51 -1.07 25.36
CA TYR A 262 21.02 0.29 25.13
C TYR A 262 20.18 1.36 25.84
N LEU A 263 18.86 1.19 25.87
CA LEU A 263 17.92 2.08 26.55
C LEU A 263 17.86 1.86 28.08
N GLY A 264 18.64 0.92 28.62
CA GLY A 264 18.66 0.61 30.05
C GLY A 264 17.36 -0.01 30.57
N LYS A 265 16.63 -0.72 29.70
CA LYS A 265 15.37 -1.42 30.02
C LYS A 265 15.52 -2.93 29.94
#